data_AF-M0LZV8-F1
#
_entry.id   AF-M0LZV8-F1
#
_cell.length_a   1.000
_cell.length_b   1.000
_cell.length_c   1.000
_cell.angle_alpha   90.00
_cell.angle_beta   90.00
_cell.angle_gamma   90.00
#
_symmetry.space_group_name_H-M   'P 1'
#
loop_
_entity.id
_entity.type
_entity.pdbx_description
1 polymer ?
#
loop_
_entity_poly.entity_id
_entity_poly.type
_entity_poly.pdbx_seq_one_letter_code
_entity_poly.pdbx_strand_id
1 'polypeptide(L)'
;MARDPTELDDDEPHGTDPGTTDNGGNDPLLGRRSYLTMAGTAAATTVAAVGSAAASSDYDVVEVPAGGTHSIRLNDGDTLENVLIDISARGAEYNIHAVGNDITIRNVGVRGQWDNTSQTSPLIMAVPDPNSTSRIENVYLGDGARGNTYPNGPTGIFVAALHAGTIEIDSVNIQDMPDNAVYASSPGNPPRHPNTGNDGVVRITNSYAADCNAGGFRIGTDGSSVENCVMVNNDRNFWGYFNETDVRDSDMSGGRIHDVRAGARAWNTSSTVRLENCRFETTNTATRNDRIVGSSQGTPRTEPPESAPRSPEEAAAGESGDGDPNPPSEPDEGDDGDDEPEEEPDDGDDDPTIEDAWEDDGATHLVLEGGSGGVSEYEFVGRGDAEPGDDANTNSDDPYRDTVTRDGDEFVIEGYLGGYRDDFYVDGRIDSVSADSDVTAIVNGYEFDPADLEGVGSWDGGEDEPEDDEDQNENEDGDDDSSGDLPHVLLFDGTEASGPTTYSFTIDGTVEPAEYMGATIDDETEIEGTTVRGIVANWRDAYRFDGDITDFRLVGDAEVHLEYDVDD
;
A
#
# COMPACT_ATOMS: atom_id res chain seq x y z
N MET A 1 10.18 37.82 53.55
CA MET A 1 8.86 38.42 53.87
C MET A 1 8.75 39.71 53.07
N ALA A 2 7.96 39.64 51.99
CA ALA A 2 7.49 40.66 51.06
C ALA A 2 8.19 42.03 51.04
N ARG A 3 8.77 42.37 49.87
CA ARG A 3 8.74 43.72 49.30
C ARG A 3 8.73 43.63 47.77
N ASP A 4 7.62 44.08 47.20
CA ASP A 4 7.51 44.60 45.84
C ASP A 4 8.29 45.92 45.73
N PRO A 5 8.82 46.29 44.55
CA PRO A 5 8.30 47.50 43.90
C PRO A 5 8.24 47.46 42.35
N THR A 6 7.06 47.79 41.83
CA THR A 6 6.68 48.87 40.87
C THR A 6 7.62 49.36 39.76
N GLU A 7 6.98 49.44 38.59
CA GLU A 7 7.25 50.12 37.30
C GLU A 7 7.79 51.56 37.33
N LEU A 8 8.53 51.95 36.28
CA LEU A 8 8.17 52.94 35.22
C LEU A 8 9.43 53.42 34.45
N ASP A 9 9.18 54.07 33.30
CA ASP A 9 10.06 54.89 32.42
C ASP A 9 10.46 54.17 31.10
N ASP A 10 10.23 54.67 29.87
CA ASP A 10 10.01 56.05 29.38
C ASP A 10 9.27 56.11 28.02
N ASP A 11 8.62 57.26 27.82
CA ASP A 11 7.80 57.74 26.70
C ASP A 11 8.59 58.43 25.54
N GLU A 12 8.12 58.19 24.31
CA GLU A 12 7.89 59.14 23.17
C GLU A 12 9.02 59.60 22.17
N PRO A 13 8.71 60.21 20.97
CA PRO A 13 7.90 59.74 19.82
C PRO A 13 8.47 60.17 18.40
N HIS A 14 7.70 59.96 17.31
CA HIS A 14 7.84 60.42 15.90
C HIS A 14 8.87 59.68 14.99
N GLY A 15 8.61 59.26 13.75
CA GLY A 15 7.46 59.32 12.86
C GLY A 15 7.93 59.33 11.40
N THR A 16 7.61 58.31 10.60
CA THR A 16 7.41 58.36 9.12
C THR A 16 6.81 57.04 8.62
N ASP A 17 5.80 57.19 7.76
CA ASP A 17 4.89 56.20 7.13
C ASP A 17 5.51 55.61 5.82
N PRO A 18 4.80 54.79 5.01
CA PRO A 18 4.52 53.35 5.13
C PRO A 18 5.10 52.50 3.96
N GLY A 19 5.13 51.18 4.13
CA GLY A 19 5.37 50.22 3.06
C GLY A 19 4.91 48.84 3.49
N THR A 20 3.75 48.44 2.97
CA THR A 20 3.09 47.13 3.10
C THR A 20 3.97 45.97 2.65
N THR A 21 4.09 44.93 3.47
CA THR A 21 3.96 43.54 3.03
C THR A 21 3.23 42.76 4.12
N ASP A 22 2.01 42.39 3.76
CA ASP A 22 1.18 41.37 4.37
C ASP A 22 1.97 40.06 4.44
N ASN A 23 2.01 39.40 5.59
CA ASN A 23 2.48 38.01 5.70
C ASN A 23 1.38 37.25 6.42
N GLY A 24 0.24 37.17 5.75
CA GLY A 24 -0.89 36.33 6.09
C GLY A 24 -0.96 35.18 5.10
N GLY A 25 -1.02 33.96 5.66
CA GLY A 25 -1.57 32.76 5.03
C GLY A 25 -0.77 32.20 3.85
N ASN A 26 -0.32 30.95 3.97
CA ASN A 26 -0.81 29.86 3.13
C ASN A 26 -0.05 28.56 3.46
N ASP A 27 -0.82 27.60 3.95
CA ASP A 27 -0.66 26.15 3.81
C ASP A 27 -2.09 25.60 3.92
N PRO A 28 -2.49 24.47 3.29
CA PRO A 28 -1.79 23.65 2.28
C PRO A 28 -2.70 23.32 1.06
N LEU A 29 -2.14 23.06 -0.13
CA LEU A 29 -2.91 22.53 -1.28
C LEU A 29 -2.17 21.44 -2.10
N LEU A 30 -1.00 21.00 -1.67
CA LEU A 30 -0.19 20.01 -2.40
C LEU A 30 -0.40 18.62 -1.80
N GLY A 31 -0.96 17.68 -2.55
CA GLY A 31 -1.17 16.30 -2.13
C GLY A 31 -2.43 15.66 -2.69
N ARG A 32 -2.65 15.69 -4.01
CA ARG A 32 -3.77 14.95 -4.62
C ARG A 32 -3.25 14.15 -5.81
N ARG A 33 -2.80 12.91 -5.60
CA ARG A 33 -2.51 12.00 -6.71
C ARG A 33 -3.79 11.23 -7.06
N SER A 34 -4.23 11.35 -8.31
CA SER A 34 -5.30 10.50 -8.87
C SER A 34 -4.66 9.30 -9.55
N TYR A 35 -4.90 8.11 -9.01
CA TYR A 35 -4.43 6.87 -9.61
C TYR A 35 -5.37 6.52 -10.77
N LEU A 36 -5.00 7.01 -11.97
CA LEU A 36 -5.46 6.70 -13.34
C LEU A 36 -6.33 7.77 -14.07
N THR A 37 -5.69 8.55 -14.95
CA THR A 37 -6.29 9.14 -16.18
C THR A 37 -5.31 9.06 -17.38
N MET A 38 -4.40 8.08 -17.41
CA MET A 38 -3.56 7.83 -18.59
C MET A 38 -3.47 6.35 -18.93
N ALA A 39 -4.42 5.87 -19.73
CA ALA A 39 -4.24 4.67 -20.54
C ALA A 39 -3.82 5.08 -21.97
N GLY A 40 -2.52 4.94 -22.28
CA GLY A 40 -2.02 5.14 -23.64
C GLY A 40 -0.53 4.83 -23.83
N THR A 41 -0.24 3.69 -24.49
CA THR A 41 1.04 3.20 -25.09
C THR A 41 2.19 2.76 -24.15
N ALA A 42 2.94 1.66 -24.34
CA ALA A 42 2.88 0.46 -25.21
C ALA A 42 4.05 -0.51 -24.86
N ALA A 43 3.85 -1.84 -24.97
CA ALA A 43 4.85 -2.77 -25.51
C ALA A 43 4.16 -4.02 -26.09
N ALA A 44 4.55 -4.42 -27.31
CA ALA A 44 3.79 -5.28 -28.19
C ALA A 44 4.25 -6.75 -28.20
N THR A 45 3.31 -7.70 -28.17
CA THR A 45 3.45 -8.99 -28.87
C THR A 45 2.22 -9.23 -29.74
N THR A 46 2.45 -9.50 -31.03
CA THR A 46 1.41 -9.75 -32.02
C THR A 46 0.73 -11.11 -31.82
N VAL A 47 -0.51 -11.12 -31.37
CA VAL A 47 -1.46 -12.23 -31.63
C VAL A 47 -2.65 -11.68 -32.41
N ALA A 48 -2.82 -12.18 -33.63
CA ALA A 48 -4.00 -11.88 -34.45
C ALA A 48 -5.25 -12.53 -33.85
N ALA A 49 -5.98 -11.78 -33.02
CA ALA A 49 -7.38 -12.05 -32.69
C ALA A 49 -8.26 -10.98 -33.33
N VAL A 50 -8.97 -11.35 -34.40
CA VAL A 50 -10.08 -10.54 -34.91
C VAL A 50 -11.26 -10.71 -33.96
N GLY A 51 -11.55 -9.69 -33.15
CA GLY A 51 -12.73 -9.70 -32.27
C GLY A 51 -12.86 -8.48 -31.37
N SER A 52 -13.58 -7.47 -31.86
CA SER A 52 -14.29 -6.42 -31.09
C SER A 52 -13.46 -5.47 -30.22
N ALA A 53 -13.14 -4.31 -30.78
CA ALA A 53 -13.06 -3.10 -29.97
C ALA A 53 -14.47 -2.81 -29.41
N ALA A 54 -14.66 -3.01 -28.12
CA ALA A 54 -15.78 -2.48 -27.36
C ALA A 54 -15.22 -1.36 -26.47
N ALA A 55 -15.27 -0.13 -26.95
CA ALA A 55 -15.17 1.03 -26.08
C ALA A 55 -16.59 1.33 -25.58
N SER A 56 -16.85 1.09 -24.29
CA SER A 56 -17.74 1.88 -23.41
C SER A 56 -17.78 1.27 -22.00
N SER A 57 -16.77 1.53 -21.19
CA SER A 57 -16.92 1.46 -19.73
C SER A 57 -16.37 2.75 -19.16
N ASP A 58 -17.14 3.42 -18.31
CA ASP A 58 -16.76 4.67 -17.63
C ASP A 58 -15.72 4.44 -16.50
N TYR A 59 -14.92 3.37 -16.63
CA TYR A 59 -13.99 2.86 -15.64
C TYR A 59 -12.87 2.04 -16.30
N ASP A 60 -11.72 2.01 -15.63
CA ASP A 60 -10.54 1.25 -16.04
C ASP A 60 -10.61 -0.21 -15.58
N VAL A 61 -10.01 -1.11 -16.36
CA VAL A 61 -9.96 -2.55 -16.03
C VAL A 61 -8.52 -2.98 -15.84
N VAL A 62 -8.22 -3.52 -14.66
CA VAL A 62 -6.93 -4.13 -14.32
C VAL A 62 -7.10 -5.64 -14.31
N GLU A 63 -6.64 -6.33 -15.36
CA GLU A 63 -6.63 -7.79 -15.41
C GLU A 63 -5.37 -8.33 -14.71
N VAL A 64 -5.56 -9.06 -13.60
CA VAL A 64 -4.46 -9.66 -12.84
C VAL A 64 -4.16 -11.06 -13.38
N PRO A 65 -2.92 -11.35 -13.82
CA PRO A 65 -2.56 -12.66 -14.36
C PRO A 65 -2.60 -13.75 -13.29
N ALA A 66 -2.66 -15.01 -13.72
CA ALA A 66 -2.65 -16.14 -12.81
C ALA A 66 -1.37 -16.15 -11.95
N GLY A 67 -1.53 -16.24 -10.63
CA GLY A 67 -0.42 -16.18 -9.66
C GLY A 67 0.13 -14.77 -9.40
N GLY A 68 -0.34 -13.75 -10.11
CA GLY A 68 0.09 -12.38 -9.93
C GLY A 68 -0.69 -11.63 -8.85
N THR A 69 -0.12 -10.55 -8.35
CA THR A 69 -0.76 -9.64 -7.39
C THR A 69 -0.72 -8.22 -7.95
N HIS A 70 -1.86 -7.53 -7.98
CA HIS A 70 -1.90 -6.10 -8.26
C HIS A 70 -1.86 -5.29 -6.96
N SER A 71 -0.77 -4.57 -6.74
CA SER A 71 -0.55 -3.79 -5.52
C SER A 71 -0.72 -2.29 -5.78
N ILE A 72 -1.47 -1.61 -4.92
CA ILE A 72 -1.73 -0.17 -4.92
C ILE A 72 -1.39 0.36 -3.52
N ARG A 73 -0.60 1.42 -3.45
CA ARG A 73 -0.33 2.16 -2.22
C ARG A 73 -0.93 3.55 -2.34
N LEU A 74 -1.67 3.98 -1.31
CA LEU A 74 -2.27 5.31 -1.22
C LEU A 74 -1.75 6.00 0.05
N ASN A 75 -1.18 7.19 -0.14
CA ASN A 75 -0.64 8.10 0.87
C ASN A 75 -1.55 9.34 1.00
N ASP A 76 -1.07 10.40 1.65
CA ASP A 76 -1.86 11.58 1.98
C ASP A 76 -2.53 12.23 0.75
N GLY A 77 -3.86 12.35 0.80
CA GLY A 77 -4.73 12.98 -0.19
C GLY A 77 -4.91 12.20 -1.50
N ASP A 78 -4.37 10.99 -1.58
CA ASP A 78 -4.48 10.15 -2.77
C ASP A 78 -5.90 9.66 -3.03
N THR A 79 -6.22 9.48 -4.31
CA THR A 79 -7.49 8.94 -4.77
C THR A 79 -7.31 7.73 -5.67
N LEU A 80 -7.96 6.62 -5.33
CA LEU A 80 -8.18 5.48 -6.22
C LEU A 80 -9.65 5.49 -6.65
N GLU A 81 -9.91 5.60 -7.95
CA GLU A 81 -11.29 5.65 -8.41
C GLU A 81 -11.60 5.06 -9.78
N ASN A 82 -12.84 4.61 -9.94
CA ASN A 82 -13.41 4.13 -11.20
C ASN A 82 -12.59 2.99 -11.80
N VAL A 83 -12.29 1.99 -10.98
CA VAL A 83 -11.45 0.85 -11.36
C VAL A 83 -12.16 -0.46 -11.09
N LEU A 84 -12.08 -1.36 -12.06
CA LEU A 84 -12.42 -2.76 -11.94
C LEU A 84 -11.13 -3.59 -11.90
N ILE A 85 -10.86 -4.23 -10.76
CA ILE A 85 -9.75 -5.17 -10.60
C ILE A 85 -10.27 -6.59 -10.85
N ASP A 86 -9.80 -7.25 -11.90
CA ASP A 86 -10.19 -8.59 -12.29
C ASP A 86 -9.16 -9.63 -11.82
N ILE A 87 -9.50 -10.35 -10.74
CA ILE A 87 -8.75 -11.47 -10.16
C ILE A 87 -9.37 -12.83 -10.54
N SER A 88 -10.06 -12.93 -11.67
CA SER A 88 -10.69 -14.19 -12.09
C SER A 88 -9.69 -15.30 -12.43
N ALA A 89 -8.43 -14.95 -12.69
CA ALA A 89 -7.37 -15.92 -12.93
C ALA A 89 -6.98 -16.66 -11.63
N ARG A 90 -6.53 -17.91 -11.75
CA ARG A 90 -6.17 -18.74 -10.59
C ARG A 90 -4.97 -18.12 -9.86
N GLY A 91 -5.08 -17.93 -8.55
CA GLY A 91 -4.02 -17.34 -7.73
C GLY A 91 -3.78 -15.87 -8.00
N ALA A 92 -4.67 -15.20 -8.73
CA ALA A 92 -4.60 -13.76 -8.91
C ALA A 92 -5.09 -13.05 -7.64
N GLU A 93 -4.38 -12.00 -7.25
CA GLU A 93 -4.59 -11.27 -6.00
C GLU A 93 -4.57 -9.76 -6.22
N TYR A 94 -5.04 -9.02 -5.23
CA TYR A 94 -4.89 -7.57 -5.15
C TYR A 94 -4.46 -7.16 -3.75
N ASN A 95 -3.80 -6.02 -3.64
CA ASN A 95 -3.41 -5.42 -2.37
C ASN A 95 -3.58 -3.91 -2.49
N ILE A 96 -4.45 -3.31 -1.68
CA ILE A 96 -4.66 -1.87 -1.57
C ILE A 96 -4.24 -1.46 -0.17
N HIS A 97 -3.13 -0.75 -0.08
CA HIS A 97 -2.54 -0.28 1.18
C HIS A 97 -2.72 1.24 1.31
N ALA A 98 -3.77 1.65 2.01
CA ALA A 98 -4.18 3.05 2.15
C ALA A 98 -3.87 3.60 3.55
N VAL A 99 -2.62 3.98 3.79
CA VAL A 99 -2.19 4.52 5.08
C VAL A 99 -1.72 5.95 4.89
N GLY A 100 -2.57 6.88 5.29
CA GLY A 100 -2.39 8.32 5.08
C GLY A 100 -3.66 9.09 5.42
N ASN A 101 -3.57 10.40 5.28
CA ASN A 101 -4.60 11.38 5.58
C ASN A 101 -5.40 11.73 4.32
N ASP A 102 -6.66 12.12 4.45
CA ASP A 102 -7.50 12.63 3.35
C ASP A 102 -7.58 11.74 2.08
N ILE A 103 -7.36 10.42 2.22
CA ILE A 103 -7.45 9.42 1.14
C ILE A 103 -8.89 9.20 0.69
N THR A 104 -9.10 9.01 -0.61
CA THR A 104 -10.38 8.56 -1.18
C THR A 104 -10.23 7.27 -1.97
N ILE A 105 -10.99 6.23 -1.61
CA ILE A 105 -11.21 5.04 -2.45
C ILE A 105 -12.66 5.07 -2.90
N ARG A 106 -12.92 5.27 -4.19
CA ARG A 106 -14.28 5.44 -4.72
C ARG A 106 -14.52 4.54 -5.92
N ASN A 107 -15.70 3.97 -6.08
CA ASN A 107 -16.10 3.29 -7.32
C ASN A 107 -15.09 2.19 -7.71
N VAL A 108 -14.83 1.27 -6.78
CA VAL A 108 -13.88 0.17 -6.99
C VAL A 108 -14.62 -1.16 -6.96
N GLY A 109 -14.55 -1.90 -8.06
CA GLY A 109 -15.07 -3.25 -8.16
C GLY A 109 -13.97 -4.28 -8.19
N VAL A 110 -14.09 -5.36 -7.42
CA VAL A 110 -13.23 -6.54 -7.57
C VAL A 110 -14.03 -7.68 -8.16
N ARG A 111 -13.66 -8.10 -9.37
CA ARG A 111 -14.25 -9.26 -10.06
C ARG A 111 -13.39 -10.49 -9.83
N GLY A 112 -14.03 -11.61 -9.56
CA GLY A 112 -13.36 -12.89 -9.36
C GLY A 112 -13.27 -13.26 -7.89
N GLN A 113 -13.31 -14.56 -7.62
CA GLN A 113 -13.30 -15.10 -6.27
C GLN A 113 -11.85 -15.34 -5.82
N TRP A 114 -11.46 -14.68 -4.74
CA TRP A 114 -10.15 -14.85 -4.11
C TRP A 114 -9.90 -16.31 -3.74
N ASP A 115 -8.86 -16.95 -4.31
CA ASP A 115 -8.64 -18.39 -4.12
C ASP A 115 -7.40 -18.79 -3.32
N ASN A 116 -6.63 -17.81 -2.82
CA ASN A 116 -5.62 -18.04 -1.78
C ASN A 116 -6.29 -18.21 -0.40
N THR A 117 -5.80 -19.18 0.36
CA THR A 117 -6.34 -19.58 1.66
C THR A 117 -5.52 -19.08 2.86
N SER A 118 -4.46 -18.31 2.59
CA SER A 118 -3.57 -17.72 3.58
C SER A 118 -4.17 -16.46 4.21
N GLN A 119 -3.68 -16.11 5.40
CA GLN A 119 -4.18 -14.96 6.12
C GLN A 119 -3.66 -13.69 5.45
N THR A 120 -4.57 -12.80 5.05
CA THR A 120 -4.21 -11.55 4.40
C THR A 120 -5.30 -10.49 4.63
N SER A 121 -4.95 -9.23 4.39
CA SER A 121 -5.87 -8.10 4.37
C SER A 121 -5.67 -7.35 3.06
N PRO A 122 -6.39 -7.75 1.99
CA PRO A 122 -6.21 -7.20 0.65
C PRO A 122 -6.55 -5.71 0.55
N LEU A 123 -7.35 -5.17 1.47
CA LEU A 123 -7.57 -3.72 1.59
C LEU A 123 -7.31 -3.32 3.05
N ILE A 124 -6.23 -2.56 3.26
CA ILE A 124 -5.84 -1.99 4.55
C ILE A 124 -6.05 -0.48 4.49
N MET A 125 -6.66 0.08 5.55
CA MET A 125 -6.78 1.53 5.69
C MET A 125 -6.38 2.01 7.08
N ALA A 126 -5.71 3.16 7.17
CA ALA A 126 -5.55 3.91 8.42
C ALA A 126 -5.33 5.40 8.16
N VAL A 127 -5.94 6.23 9.00
CA VAL A 127 -5.75 7.70 9.01
C VAL A 127 -4.98 8.10 10.26
N PRO A 128 -3.67 8.40 10.16
CA PRO A 128 -2.82 8.67 11.32
C PRO A 128 -3.10 10.02 12.01
N ASP A 129 -3.51 11.07 11.29
CA ASP A 129 -3.85 12.36 11.90
C ASP A 129 -5.25 12.29 12.54
N PRO A 130 -5.38 12.55 13.87
CA PRO A 130 -6.67 12.59 14.55
C PRO A 130 -7.65 13.65 14.02
N ASN A 131 -7.20 14.61 13.21
CA ASN A 131 -8.04 15.66 12.64
C ASN A 131 -8.39 15.45 11.16
N SER A 132 -7.84 14.42 10.52
CA SER A 132 -8.10 14.10 9.11
C SER A 132 -9.27 13.12 8.96
N THR A 133 -9.90 13.13 7.78
CA THR A 133 -10.96 12.20 7.40
C THR A 133 -10.70 11.61 6.02
N SER A 134 -10.64 10.29 5.94
CA SER A 134 -10.51 9.56 4.68
C SER A 134 -11.78 8.74 4.40
N ARG A 135 -11.99 8.37 3.13
CA ARG A 135 -13.25 7.79 2.64
C ARG A 135 -13.03 6.51 1.83
N ILE A 136 -13.94 5.56 2.01
CA ILE A 136 -14.17 4.43 1.11
C ILE A 136 -15.64 4.50 0.68
N GLU A 137 -15.92 4.66 -0.61
CA GLU A 137 -17.29 4.78 -1.12
C GLU A 137 -17.54 3.93 -2.36
N ASN A 138 -18.72 3.32 -2.45
CA ASN A 138 -19.16 2.54 -3.61
C ASN A 138 -18.16 1.44 -4.02
N VAL A 139 -17.83 0.54 -3.08
CA VAL A 139 -16.87 -0.56 -3.30
C VAL A 139 -17.57 -1.92 -3.28
N TYR A 140 -17.28 -2.77 -4.27
CA TYR A 140 -17.79 -4.13 -4.33
C TYR A 140 -16.67 -5.17 -4.16
N LEU A 141 -16.76 -5.95 -3.08
CA LEU A 141 -15.94 -7.13 -2.77
C LEU A 141 -16.83 -8.38 -2.59
N GLY A 142 -17.96 -8.44 -3.31
CA GLY A 142 -19.02 -9.44 -3.10
C GLY A 142 -18.75 -10.81 -3.73
N ASP A 143 -17.75 -10.94 -4.61
CA ASP A 143 -17.34 -12.25 -5.14
C ASP A 143 -16.60 -13.11 -4.09
N GLY A 144 -16.13 -12.46 -3.01
CA GLY A 144 -15.63 -13.08 -1.79
C GLY A 144 -14.38 -13.93 -1.98
N ALA A 145 -14.17 -14.87 -1.04
CA ALA A 145 -13.05 -15.80 -1.12
C ALA A 145 -13.48 -17.27 -1.04
N ARG A 146 -12.61 -18.16 -1.53
CA ARG A 146 -12.86 -19.59 -1.56
C ARG A 146 -12.76 -20.21 -0.17
N GLY A 147 -13.87 -20.80 0.25
CA GLY A 147 -13.93 -21.71 1.38
C GLY A 147 -14.02 -21.02 2.74
N ASN A 148 -14.07 -21.83 3.80
CA ASN A 148 -14.09 -21.35 5.17
C ASN A 148 -12.73 -21.59 5.82
N THR A 149 -11.83 -20.61 5.66
CA THR A 149 -10.45 -20.66 6.13
C THR A 149 -10.22 -19.85 7.41
N TYR A 150 -11.28 -19.34 8.04
CA TYR A 150 -11.21 -18.62 9.32
C TYR A 150 -10.44 -19.42 10.39
N PRO A 151 -9.51 -18.81 11.16
CA PRO A 151 -9.16 -17.38 11.18
C PRO A 151 -8.03 -16.98 10.23
N ASN A 152 -7.64 -17.86 9.32
CA ASN A 152 -6.45 -17.73 8.50
C ASN A 152 -6.76 -17.34 7.04
N GLY A 153 -7.93 -16.79 6.74
CA GLY A 153 -8.27 -16.36 5.38
C GLY A 153 -8.31 -14.84 5.24
N PRO A 154 -8.60 -14.34 4.02
CA PRO A 154 -8.70 -12.90 3.76
C PRO A 154 -9.82 -12.23 4.56
N THR A 155 -9.55 -10.98 4.94
CA THR A 155 -10.53 -10.00 5.43
C THR A 155 -10.97 -9.11 4.26
N GLY A 156 -12.19 -8.55 4.28
CA GLY A 156 -12.61 -7.55 3.28
C GLY A 156 -11.82 -6.25 3.45
N ILE A 157 -12.24 -5.40 4.39
CA ILE A 157 -11.55 -4.17 4.78
C ILE A 157 -10.94 -4.32 6.17
N PHE A 158 -9.65 -4.06 6.32
CA PHE A 158 -8.97 -4.01 7.61
C PHE A 158 -8.60 -2.57 7.97
N VAL A 159 -8.98 -2.11 9.17
CA VAL A 159 -8.52 -0.83 9.71
C VAL A 159 -7.41 -1.08 10.73
N ALA A 160 -6.23 -0.53 10.46
CA ALA A 160 -5.04 -0.76 11.28
C ALA A 160 -5.11 -0.03 12.64
N ALA A 161 -4.34 -0.51 13.61
CA ALA A 161 -4.35 0.04 14.98
C ALA A 161 -3.91 1.51 15.05
N LEU A 162 -3.05 1.95 14.11
CA LEU A 162 -2.51 3.31 14.06
C LEU A 162 -3.54 4.38 13.65
N HIS A 163 -4.73 3.99 13.20
CA HIS A 163 -5.80 4.93 12.84
C HIS A 163 -6.23 5.77 14.04
N ALA A 164 -6.08 7.09 13.93
CA ALA A 164 -6.44 8.08 14.95
C ALA A 164 -7.53 9.06 14.48
N GLY A 165 -7.64 9.30 13.17
CA GLY A 165 -8.60 10.22 12.55
C GLY A 165 -10.01 9.66 12.42
N THR A 166 -10.68 10.01 11.32
CA THR A 166 -11.98 9.43 10.94
C THR A 166 -11.88 8.68 9.61
N ILE A 167 -12.48 7.49 9.53
CA ILE A 167 -12.74 6.79 8.26
C ILE A 167 -14.24 6.71 8.04
N GLU A 168 -14.71 7.20 6.89
CA GLU A 168 -16.09 7.05 6.43
C GLU A 168 -16.15 5.94 5.37
N ILE A 169 -16.90 4.87 5.64
CA ILE A 169 -17.12 3.75 4.73
C ILE A 169 -18.58 3.79 4.30
N ASP A 170 -18.85 4.16 3.06
CA ASP A 170 -20.20 4.32 2.53
C ASP A 170 -20.47 3.37 1.36
N SER A 171 -21.70 2.84 1.31
CA SER A 171 -22.19 2.12 0.13
C SER A 171 -21.27 0.98 -0.32
N VAL A 172 -20.71 0.20 0.61
CA VAL A 172 -19.89 -0.98 0.24
C VAL A 172 -20.71 -2.27 0.27
N ASN A 173 -20.34 -3.22 -0.58
CA ASN A 173 -20.91 -4.56 -0.61
C ASN A 173 -19.81 -5.61 -0.50
N ILE A 174 -19.73 -6.29 0.65
CA ILE A 174 -18.67 -7.26 0.95
C ILE A 174 -19.30 -8.58 1.38
N GLN A 175 -18.98 -9.68 0.71
CA GLN A 175 -19.62 -10.97 0.96
C GLN A 175 -18.61 -12.11 0.98
N ASP A 176 -19.02 -13.25 1.52
CA ASP A 176 -18.29 -14.53 1.43
C ASP A 176 -16.82 -14.44 1.90
N MET A 177 -16.52 -13.59 2.88
CA MET A 177 -15.17 -13.46 3.45
C MET A 177 -14.92 -14.51 4.55
N PRO A 178 -13.78 -15.22 4.52
CA PRO A 178 -13.34 -16.06 5.61
C PRO A 178 -13.19 -15.32 6.93
N ASP A 179 -12.72 -14.07 6.93
CA ASP A 179 -12.70 -13.25 8.14
C ASP A 179 -13.92 -12.31 8.23
N ASN A 180 -13.72 -11.03 8.57
CA ASN A 180 -14.80 -10.05 8.64
C ASN A 180 -14.99 -9.39 7.27
N ALA A 181 -16.21 -8.91 6.98
CA ALA A 181 -16.40 -7.97 5.88
C ALA A 181 -15.65 -6.66 6.17
N VAL A 182 -15.86 -6.07 7.36
CA VAL A 182 -15.05 -4.96 7.87
C VAL A 182 -14.49 -5.32 9.25
N TYR A 183 -13.16 -5.34 9.37
CA TYR A 183 -12.41 -5.47 10.61
C TYR A 183 -11.87 -4.10 11.01
N ALA A 184 -12.61 -3.38 11.86
CA ALA A 184 -12.30 -2.03 12.30
C ALA A 184 -12.28 -1.86 13.84
N SER A 185 -11.94 -2.93 14.58
CA SER A 185 -11.77 -2.83 16.04
C SER A 185 -10.34 -2.56 16.50
N SER A 186 -9.34 -2.74 15.63
CA SER A 186 -7.91 -2.56 15.98
C SER A 186 -7.58 -1.17 16.54
N PRO A 187 -8.19 -0.07 16.06
CA PRO A 187 -7.97 1.26 16.64
C PRO A 187 -8.37 1.36 18.12
N GLY A 188 -9.26 0.48 18.59
CA GLY A 188 -9.66 0.42 20.01
C GLY A 188 -8.85 -0.56 20.85
N ASN A 189 -7.73 -1.08 20.34
CA ASN A 189 -6.86 -1.97 21.08
C ASN A 189 -6.36 -1.27 22.36
N PRO A 190 -6.58 -1.85 23.56
CA PRO A 190 -6.24 -1.18 24.81
C PRO A 190 -4.73 -1.03 24.99
N PRO A 191 -4.23 -0.14 25.89
CA PRO A 191 -2.79 0.12 26.10
C PRO A 191 -1.91 -1.08 26.49
N ARG A 192 -2.52 -2.22 26.80
CA ARG A 192 -1.83 -3.49 27.13
C ARG A 192 -1.74 -4.45 25.95
N HIS A 193 -2.33 -4.08 24.83
CA HIS A 193 -2.23 -4.80 23.56
C HIS A 193 -0.85 -4.49 22.95
N PRO A 194 -0.15 -5.48 22.35
CA PRO A 194 1.14 -5.25 21.71
C PRO A 194 1.06 -4.18 20.61
N ASN A 195 -0.04 -4.17 19.86
CA ASN A 195 -0.37 -3.13 18.88
C ASN A 195 -1.45 -2.24 19.49
N THR A 196 -1.06 -1.32 20.37
CA THR A 196 -2.01 -0.37 21.00
C THR A 196 -2.68 0.47 19.92
N GLY A 197 -3.98 0.70 20.07
CA GLY A 197 -4.77 1.46 19.11
C GLY A 197 -4.75 2.96 19.41
N ASN A 198 -4.95 3.77 18.37
CA ASN A 198 -4.96 5.24 18.45
C ASN A 198 -6.38 5.84 18.60
N ASP A 199 -7.38 5.02 18.91
CA ASP A 199 -8.77 5.41 19.18
C ASP A 199 -9.49 6.13 18.00
N GLY A 200 -9.02 5.97 16.77
CA GLY A 200 -9.66 6.53 15.57
C GLY A 200 -11.08 6.04 15.32
N VAL A 201 -11.91 6.89 14.72
CA VAL A 201 -13.35 6.69 14.54
C VAL A 201 -13.66 6.10 13.18
N VAL A 202 -14.47 5.04 13.14
CA VAL A 202 -14.96 4.43 11.90
C VAL A 202 -16.47 4.54 11.82
N ARG A 203 -16.97 5.10 10.71
CA ARG A 203 -18.40 5.24 10.42
C ARG A 203 -18.73 4.44 9.18
N ILE A 204 -19.66 3.50 9.29
CA ILE A 204 -20.10 2.66 8.18
C ILE A 204 -21.54 3.01 7.85
N THR A 205 -21.81 3.43 6.63
CA THR A 205 -23.14 3.86 6.18
C THR A 205 -23.57 3.13 4.91
N ASN A 206 -24.87 2.91 4.76
CA ASN A 206 -25.49 2.42 3.52
C ASN A 206 -24.87 1.10 2.96
N SER A 207 -24.27 0.28 3.80
CA SER A 207 -23.42 -0.83 3.38
C SER A 207 -24.05 -2.21 3.61
N TYR A 208 -23.57 -3.20 2.88
CA TYR A 208 -24.01 -4.59 2.92
C TYR A 208 -22.88 -5.54 3.28
N ALA A 209 -23.15 -6.47 4.21
CA ALA A 209 -22.24 -7.57 4.54
C ALA A 209 -22.97 -8.91 4.59
N ALA A 210 -22.51 -9.92 3.84
CA ALA A 210 -23.13 -11.24 3.88
C ALA A 210 -22.16 -12.41 3.95
N ASP A 211 -22.63 -13.49 4.59
CA ASP A 211 -22.01 -14.83 4.56
C ASP A 211 -20.54 -14.90 5.05
N CYS A 212 -20.06 -13.89 5.79
CA CYS A 212 -18.70 -13.86 6.33
C CYS A 212 -18.55 -14.76 7.58
N ASN A 213 -17.42 -15.47 7.74
CA ASN A 213 -17.24 -16.44 8.83
C ASN A 213 -16.76 -15.82 10.16
N ALA A 214 -16.26 -14.58 10.19
CA ALA A 214 -16.01 -13.88 11.45
C ALA A 214 -17.16 -12.94 11.81
N GLY A 215 -17.35 -11.89 11.04
CA GLY A 215 -18.43 -10.95 11.25
C GLY A 215 -18.71 -10.08 10.03
N GLY A 216 -19.88 -9.47 9.99
CA GLY A 216 -20.17 -8.46 8.97
C GLY A 216 -19.35 -7.22 9.29
N PHE A 217 -19.85 -6.41 10.22
CA PHE A 217 -19.15 -5.20 10.65
C PHE A 217 -18.66 -5.31 12.09
N ARG A 218 -17.34 -5.23 12.25
CA ARG A 218 -16.67 -5.27 13.55
C ARG A 218 -15.98 -3.93 13.81
N ILE A 219 -16.48 -3.15 14.76
CA ILE A 219 -15.92 -1.84 15.17
C ILE A 219 -15.63 -1.80 16.67
N GLY A 220 -14.83 -0.85 17.14
CA GLY A 220 -14.38 -0.89 18.53
C GLY A 220 -13.82 0.39 19.14
N THR A 221 -14.16 1.58 18.67
CA THR A 221 -13.73 2.86 19.29
C THR A 221 -14.94 3.71 19.67
N ASP A 222 -14.76 4.57 20.67
CA ASP A 222 -15.80 5.51 21.08
C ASP A 222 -16.13 6.46 19.91
N GLY A 223 -17.41 6.63 19.60
CA GLY A 223 -17.87 7.48 18.49
C GLY A 223 -17.98 6.77 17.14
N SER A 224 -17.52 5.52 17.02
CA SER A 224 -17.74 4.70 15.83
C SER A 224 -19.19 4.25 15.69
N SER A 225 -19.68 4.19 14.45
CA SER A 225 -21.10 3.93 14.19
C SER A 225 -21.36 3.11 12.92
N VAL A 226 -22.51 2.44 12.89
CA VAL A 226 -23.08 1.78 11.71
C VAL A 226 -24.48 2.31 11.47
N GLU A 227 -24.80 2.79 10.27
CA GLU A 227 -26.10 3.40 9.96
C GLU A 227 -26.64 2.99 8.58
N ASN A 228 -27.94 2.70 8.50
CA ASN A 228 -28.61 2.26 7.27
C ASN A 228 -27.97 1.03 6.58
N CYS A 229 -27.39 0.12 7.36
CA CYS A 229 -26.70 -1.04 6.83
C CYS A 229 -27.53 -2.33 6.92
N VAL A 230 -27.18 -3.33 6.10
CA VAL A 230 -27.80 -4.65 6.13
C VAL A 230 -26.71 -5.72 6.26
N MET A 231 -26.83 -6.60 7.26
CA MET A 231 -25.87 -7.67 7.55
C MET A 231 -26.60 -9.01 7.65
N VAL A 232 -26.22 -9.99 6.81
CA VAL A 232 -26.98 -11.24 6.66
C VAL A 232 -26.06 -12.47 6.74
N ASN A 233 -26.47 -13.51 7.48
CA ASN A 233 -25.80 -14.81 7.54
C ASN A 233 -24.32 -14.84 7.98
N ASN A 234 -23.80 -13.72 8.48
CA ASN A 234 -22.47 -13.68 9.05
C ASN A 234 -22.43 -14.49 10.36
N ASP A 235 -21.26 -14.91 10.81
CA ASP A 235 -21.13 -15.51 12.14
C ASP A 235 -21.62 -14.55 13.23
N ARG A 236 -21.20 -13.29 13.13
CA ARG A 236 -21.70 -12.15 13.89
C ARG A 236 -22.08 -11.05 12.92
N ASN A 237 -23.35 -10.67 12.80
CA ASN A 237 -23.73 -9.62 11.85
C ASN A 237 -23.09 -8.27 12.23
N PHE A 238 -23.35 -7.80 13.45
CA PHE A 238 -22.64 -6.69 14.05
C PHE A 238 -21.82 -7.13 15.26
N TRP A 239 -20.58 -6.66 15.35
CA TRP A 239 -19.70 -6.92 16.49
C TRP A 239 -19.04 -5.63 17.01
N GLY A 240 -19.64 -5.04 18.05
CA GLY A 240 -18.95 -4.04 18.87
C GLY A 240 -17.91 -4.75 19.74
N TYR A 241 -16.63 -4.67 19.39
CA TYR A 241 -15.58 -5.47 20.03
C TYR A 241 -15.06 -4.84 21.32
N PHE A 242 -14.91 -3.52 21.31
CA PHE A 242 -14.45 -2.68 22.43
C PHE A 242 -15.32 -1.42 22.51
N ASN A 243 -15.13 -0.63 23.58
CA ASN A 243 -15.62 0.75 23.71
C ASN A 243 -17.14 0.92 23.48
N GLU A 244 -17.63 2.15 23.33
CA GLU A 244 -19.02 2.43 23.01
C GLU A 244 -19.24 2.61 21.50
N THR A 245 -20.15 1.83 20.92
CA THR A 245 -20.49 1.90 19.50
C THR A 245 -21.99 2.03 19.28
N ASP A 246 -22.36 2.77 18.24
CA ASP A 246 -23.76 3.02 17.88
C ASP A 246 -24.14 2.28 16.59
N VAL A 247 -25.34 1.71 16.57
CA VAL A 247 -25.94 1.11 15.38
C VAL A 247 -27.33 1.71 15.19
N ARG A 248 -27.58 2.30 14.03
CA ARG A 248 -28.81 3.02 13.70
C ARG A 248 -29.41 2.48 12.41
N ASP A 249 -30.73 2.40 12.35
CA ASP A 249 -31.46 2.15 11.09
C ASP A 249 -30.98 0.92 10.30
N SER A 250 -30.44 -0.08 11.00
CA SER A 250 -29.73 -1.20 10.38
C SER A 250 -30.42 -2.54 10.67
N ASP A 251 -30.24 -3.47 9.75
CA ASP A 251 -30.91 -4.76 9.75
C ASP A 251 -29.88 -5.89 9.80
N MET A 252 -30.08 -6.82 10.73
CA MET A 252 -29.20 -7.94 10.98
C MET A 252 -30.06 -9.20 11.03
N SER A 253 -29.71 -10.23 10.27
CA SER A 253 -30.46 -11.49 10.27
C SER A 253 -29.60 -12.71 9.94
N GLY A 254 -30.04 -13.89 10.40
CA GLY A 254 -29.36 -15.15 10.09
C GLY A 254 -27.99 -15.32 10.76
N GLY A 255 -27.66 -14.52 11.79
CA GLY A 255 -26.36 -14.60 12.46
C GLY A 255 -26.09 -16.00 13.01
N ARG A 256 -25.07 -16.70 12.51
CA ARG A 256 -24.80 -18.11 12.88
C ARG A 256 -24.45 -18.27 14.36
N ILE A 257 -23.69 -17.31 14.91
CA ILE A 257 -23.45 -17.19 16.34
C ILE A 257 -24.50 -16.26 16.93
N HIS A 258 -24.51 -14.98 16.53
CA HIS A 258 -25.49 -13.97 16.97
C HIS A 258 -25.61 -12.83 15.97
N ASP A 259 -26.78 -12.16 15.89
CA ASP A 259 -26.93 -10.97 15.05
C ASP A 259 -26.16 -9.78 15.63
N VAL A 260 -26.30 -9.52 16.93
CA VAL A 260 -25.57 -8.45 17.62
C VAL A 260 -24.68 -9.03 18.70
N ARG A 261 -23.39 -8.73 18.66
CA ARG A 261 -22.44 -9.09 19.72
C ARG A 261 -21.75 -7.85 20.30
N ALA A 262 -21.72 -7.78 21.63
CA ALA A 262 -20.91 -6.83 22.39
C ALA A 262 -19.75 -7.56 23.09
N GLY A 263 -18.55 -7.03 22.91
CA GLY A 263 -17.33 -7.42 23.59
C GLY A 263 -16.64 -8.66 23.05
N ALA A 264 -15.44 -8.86 23.57
CA ALA A 264 -14.67 -10.09 23.44
C ALA A 264 -14.09 -10.50 24.80
N ARG A 265 -13.70 -11.77 24.95
CA ARG A 265 -13.03 -12.23 26.19
C ARG A 265 -11.57 -11.83 26.24
N ALA A 266 -10.99 -11.45 25.11
CA ALA A 266 -9.64 -10.97 25.02
C ALA A 266 -9.52 -9.58 25.66
N TRP A 267 -8.34 -9.25 26.16
CA TRP A 267 -7.97 -7.89 26.58
C TRP A 267 -8.80 -7.25 27.72
N ASN A 268 -9.78 -7.95 28.32
CA ASN A 268 -10.53 -7.51 29.52
C ASN A 268 -11.04 -6.05 29.42
N THR A 269 -11.39 -5.64 28.21
CA THR A 269 -12.01 -4.35 27.91
C THR A 269 -13.51 -4.57 27.82
N SER A 270 -14.30 -3.57 28.22
CA SER A 270 -15.75 -3.61 28.06
C SER A 270 -16.17 -3.07 26.70
N SER A 271 -17.32 -3.52 26.21
CA SER A 271 -18.01 -2.90 25.08
C SER A 271 -19.46 -2.59 25.40
N THR A 272 -19.95 -1.42 24.97
CA THR A 272 -21.37 -1.07 24.97
C THR A 272 -21.85 -0.84 23.55
N VAL A 273 -22.78 -1.67 23.08
CA VAL A 273 -23.44 -1.49 21.79
C VAL A 273 -24.80 -0.83 22.01
N ARG A 274 -25.04 0.30 21.36
CA ARG A 274 -26.31 1.03 21.40
C ARG A 274 -27.03 0.84 20.08
N LEU A 275 -28.31 0.47 20.13
CA LEU A 275 -29.13 0.14 18.97
C LEU A 275 -30.34 1.07 18.93
N GLU A 276 -30.48 1.77 17.82
CA GLU A 276 -31.60 2.66 17.54
C GLU A 276 -32.24 2.30 16.20
N ASN A 277 -33.56 2.11 16.19
CA ASN A 277 -34.31 1.72 15.01
C ASN A 277 -33.71 0.51 14.24
N CYS A 278 -33.20 -0.51 14.94
CA CYS A 278 -32.61 -1.69 14.30
C CYS A 278 -33.57 -2.88 14.23
N ARG A 279 -33.28 -3.83 13.34
CA ARG A 279 -33.92 -5.16 13.27
C ARG A 279 -32.88 -6.25 13.45
N PHE A 280 -33.14 -7.15 14.38
CA PHE A 280 -32.29 -8.31 14.70
C PHE A 280 -33.05 -9.37 15.48
N GLU A 281 -32.56 -10.61 15.51
CA GLU A 281 -33.21 -11.72 16.22
C GLU A 281 -32.47 -12.10 17.51
N THR A 282 -31.13 -12.06 17.49
CA THR A 282 -30.30 -12.58 18.57
C THR A 282 -29.22 -11.62 19.03
N THR A 283 -28.94 -11.63 20.34
CA THR A 283 -27.93 -10.74 20.95
C THR A 283 -27.03 -11.51 21.91
N ASN A 284 -25.77 -11.09 22.04
CA ASN A 284 -24.83 -11.67 23.01
C ASN A 284 -23.82 -10.68 23.57
N THR A 285 -23.52 -10.82 24.86
CA THR A 285 -22.42 -10.16 25.54
C THR A 285 -21.32 -11.17 25.86
N ALA A 286 -20.06 -10.89 25.48
CA ALA A 286 -18.95 -11.82 25.70
C ALA A 286 -18.61 -12.02 27.19
N THR A 287 -18.78 -10.95 27.99
CA THR A 287 -18.54 -10.88 29.42
C THR A 287 -19.68 -10.17 30.14
N ARG A 288 -19.66 -10.16 31.48
CA ARG A 288 -20.65 -9.44 32.30
C ARG A 288 -20.49 -7.92 32.30
N ASN A 289 -19.36 -7.42 31.79
CA ASN A 289 -19.07 -5.99 31.74
C ASN A 289 -19.55 -5.37 30.42
N ASP A 290 -19.87 -6.20 29.43
CA ASP A 290 -20.38 -5.76 28.14
C ASP A 290 -21.88 -5.50 28.20
N ARG A 291 -22.35 -4.60 27.36
CA ARG A 291 -23.72 -4.12 27.38
C ARG A 291 -24.27 -4.00 25.97
N ILE A 292 -25.53 -4.37 25.83
CA ILE A 292 -26.33 -4.09 24.63
C ILE A 292 -27.52 -3.26 25.10
N VAL A 293 -27.72 -2.09 24.50
CA VAL A 293 -28.74 -1.12 24.87
C VAL A 293 -29.62 -0.84 23.65
N GLY A 294 -30.87 -1.25 23.71
CA GLY A 294 -31.83 -1.10 22.61
C GLY A 294 -32.62 -2.37 22.39
N SER A 295 -33.53 -2.36 21.42
CA SER A 295 -34.40 -3.50 21.11
C SER A 295 -34.72 -3.54 19.62
N SER A 296 -34.82 -4.75 19.09
CA SER A 296 -35.24 -5.00 17.70
C SER A 296 -36.67 -4.54 17.44
N GLN A 297 -36.94 -4.00 16.25
CA GLN A 297 -38.25 -3.49 15.84
C GLN A 297 -38.64 -3.86 14.40
N GLY A 298 -39.50 -4.86 14.21
CA GLY A 298 -40.04 -5.20 12.88
C GLY A 298 -39.31 -6.36 12.21
N THR A 299 -39.38 -6.43 10.87
CA THR A 299 -38.77 -7.49 10.07
C THR A 299 -37.50 -6.96 9.42
N PRO A 300 -36.37 -7.68 9.50
CA PRO A 300 -35.12 -7.21 8.91
C PRO A 300 -35.18 -7.17 7.38
N ARG A 301 -34.56 -6.14 6.78
CA ARG A 301 -34.10 -6.18 5.39
C ARG A 301 -33.06 -7.29 5.22
N THR A 302 -33.03 -7.89 4.03
CA THR A 302 -32.07 -8.95 3.67
C THR A 302 -31.31 -8.67 2.38
N GLU A 303 -31.66 -7.60 1.68
CA GLU A 303 -31.01 -7.19 0.43
C GLU A 303 -30.05 -6.03 0.72
N PRO A 304 -29.02 -5.83 -0.11
CA PRO A 304 -28.19 -4.63 -0.06
C PRO A 304 -29.04 -3.35 -0.06
N PRO A 305 -28.65 -2.30 0.70
CA PRO A 305 -29.20 -0.96 0.53
C PRO A 305 -29.15 -0.53 -0.94
N GLU A 306 -30.08 0.33 -1.39
CA GLU A 306 -30.19 0.69 -2.81
C GLU A 306 -28.93 1.35 -3.39
N SER A 307 -28.15 2.06 -2.56
CA SER A 307 -26.90 2.69 -2.97
C SER A 307 -25.69 1.76 -2.96
N ALA A 308 -25.78 0.57 -2.35
CA ALA A 308 -24.66 -0.36 -2.32
C ALA A 308 -24.59 -1.13 -3.66
N PRO A 309 -23.40 -1.20 -4.30
CA PRO A 309 -23.26 -1.83 -5.60
C PRO A 309 -23.55 -3.33 -5.52
N ARG A 310 -24.14 -3.91 -6.56
CA ARG A 310 -24.48 -5.34 -6.63
C ARG A 310 -23.55 -6.15 -7.51
N SER A 311 -22.65 -5.52 -8.24
CA SER A 311 -21.59 -6.19 -9.00
C SER A 311 -20.29 -5.38 -9.03
N PRO A 312 -19.17 -6.00 -9.41
CA PRO A 312 -17.91 -5.30 -9.62
C PRO A 312 -18.05 -4.16 -10.63
N GLU A 313 -18.77 -4.39 -11.73
CA GLU A 313 -18.95 -3.39 -12.79
C GLU A 313 -19.82 -2.21 -12.34
N GLU A 314 -20.88 -2.46 -11.55
CA GLU A 314 -21.72 -1.40 -10.98
C GLU A 314 -20.92 -0.49 -10.03
N ALA A 315 -20.06 -1.09 -9.20
CA ALA A 315 -19.15 -0.33 -8.37
C ALA A 315 -18.17 0.49 -9.22
N ALA A 316 -17.46 -0.17 -10.15
CA ALA A 316 -16.44 0.48 -10.97
C ALA A 316 -17.00 1.64 -11.81
N ALA A 317 -18.20 1.50 -12.36
CA ALA A 317 -18.83 2.53 -13.19
C ALA A 317 -19.36 3.75 -12.41
N GLY A 318 -19.43 3.68 -11.07
CA GLY A 318 -20.06 4.73 -10.28
C GLY A 318 -21.58 4.86 -10.49
N GLU A 319 -22.22 3.88 -11.13
CA GLU A 319 -23.66 3.85 -11.34
C GLU A 319 -24.35 3.47 -10.02
N SER A 320 -24.55 4.45 -9.14
CA SER A 320 -25.43 4.29 -8.00
C SER A 320 -26.87 4.19 -8.53
N GLY A 321 -27.57 3.09 -8.25
CA GLY A 321 -28.92 2.84 -8.75
C GLY A 321 -29.84 4.07 -8.68
N ASP A 322 -30.31 4.52 -9.84
CA ASP A 322 -31.19 5.67 -10.04
C ASP A 322 -32.35 5.68 -9.02
N GLY A 323 -32.20 6.53 -8.01
CA GLY A 323 -33.16 6.74 -6.93
C GLY A 323 -33.21 8.20 -6.52
N ASP A 324 -33.35 9.10 -7.49
CA ASP A 324 -33.59 10.53 -7.30
C ASP A 324 -34.69 10.79 -6.24
N PRO A 325 -34.36 11.31 -5.04
CA PRO A 325 -35.35 11.84 -4.14
C PRO A 325 -35.62 13.28 -4.56
N ASN A 326 -36.58 13.46 -5.47
CA ASN A 326 -37.19 14.75 -5.79
C ASN A 326 -37.31 15.64 -4.52
N PRO A 327 -36.72 16.85 -4.47
CA PRO A 327 -37.07 17.82 -3.45
C PRO A 327 -38.45 18.43 -3.78
N PRO A 328 -39.23 18.86 -2.78
CA PRO A 328 -40.62 19.26 -2.98
C PRO A 328 -40.72 20.61 -3.71
N SER A 329 -41.53 20.59 -4.77
CA SER A 329 -42.08 21.74 -5.48
C SER A 329 -42.48 22.90 -4.56
N GLU A 330 -42.05 24.14 -4.89
CA GLU A 330 -42.78 25.40 -4.70
C GLU A 330 -42.31 26.44 -5.76
N PRO A 331 -43.11 27.47 -6.08
CA PRO A 331 -43.53 27.72 -7.46
C PRO A 331 -42.74 28.78 -8.24
N ASP A 332 -42.75 28.55 -9.55
CA ASP A 332 -42.75 29.49 -10.69
C ASP A 332 -42.87 31.00 -10.36
N GLU A 333 -41.74 31.71 -10.44
CA GLU A 333 -41.69 33.07 -10.99
C GLU A 333 -40.47 33.15 -11.92
N GLY A 334 -40.71 33.53 -13.18
CA GLY A 334 -39.73 33.44 -14.25
C GLY A 334 -38.89 34.68 -14.50
N ASP A 335 -38.43 34.74 -15.76
CA ASP A 335 -37.83 35.86 -16.50
C ASP A 335 -36.30 35.78 -16.71
N ASP A 336 -35.97 35.25 -17.89
CA ASP A 336 -35.03 35.75 -18.89
C ASP A 336 -33.65 36.31 -18.47
N GLY A 337 -32.58 35.69 -19.01
CA GLY A 337 -31.27 36.32 -19.13
C GLY A 337 -30.22 35.38 -19.73
N ASP A 338 -29.85 35.62 -20.98
CA ASP A 338 -28.65 35.10 -21.64
C ASP A 338 -27.39 35.46 -20.81
N ASP A 339 -26.47 34.52 -20.60
CA ASP A 339 -25.04 34.82 -20.44
C ASP A 339 -24.20 33.59 -20.85
N GLU A 340 -23.15 33.85 -21.61
CA GLU A 340 -22.20 32.91 -22.20
C GLU A 340 -21.32 32.21 -21.14
N PRO A 341 -20.72 31.03 -21.44
CA PRO A 341 -19.89 30.35 -20.44
C PRO A 341 -18.57 31.12 -20.23
N GLU A 342 -18.28 31.44 -18.96
CA GLU A 342 -16.97 31.91 -18.53
C GLU A 342 -15.96 30.76 -18.60
N GLU A 343 -14.76 31.06 -19.12
CA GLU A 343 -13.62 30.15 -19.11
C GLU A 343 -13.08 30.02 -17.68
N GLU A 344 -12.93 28.78 -17.19
CA GLU A 344 -12.20 28.45 -15.96
C GLU A 344 -10.71 28.79 -16.13
N PRO A 345 -10.01 29.25 -15.07
CA PRO A 345 -8.59 29.55 -15.15
C PRO A 345 -7.74 28.27 -15.19
N ASP A 346 -6.63 28.36 -15.90
CA ASP A 346 -5.56 27.37 -16.02
C ASP A 346 -4.56 27.62 -14.87
N ASP A 347 -4.61 26.74 -13.86
CA ASP A 347 -3.72 26.77 -12.70
C ASP A 347 -2.66 25.68 -12.91
N GLY A 348 -1.61 26.00 -13.65
CA GLY A 348 -0.45 25.12 -13.81
C GLY A 348 0.46 25.19 -12.59
N ASP A 349 0.56 24.09 -11.85
CA ASP A 349 1.64 23.78 -10.92
C ASP A 349 1.91 22.27 -11.04
N ASP A 350 2.86 21.90 -11.89
CA ASP A 350 3.40 20.54 -12.00
C ASP A 350 4.32 20.27 -10.78
N ASP A 351 4.19 19.11 -10.13
CA ASP A 351 5.18 18.66 -9.12
C ASP A 351 6.58 18.61 -9.79
N PRO A 352 7.66 19.04 -9.11
CA PRO A 352 8.99 19.04 -9.70
C PRO A 352 9.42 17.61 -10.02
N THR A 353 10.03 17.42 -11.18
CA THR A 353 10.61 16.11 -11.52
C THR A 353 11.81 15.82 -10.62
N ILE A 354 12.32 14.59 -10.63
CA ILE A 354 13.51 14.24 -9.84
C ILE A 354 14.72 15.10 -10.24
N GLU A 355 14.81 15.49 -11.52
CA GLU A 355 15.83 16.42 -12.01
C GLU A 355 15.64 17.86 -11.51
N ASP A 356 14.41 18.29 -11.24
CA ASP A 356 14.15 19.60 -10.65
C ASP A 356 14.41 19.62 -9.13
N ALA A 357 14.25 18.46 -8.47
CA ALA A 357 14.48 18.30 -7.03
C ALA A 357 15.95 18.05 -6.67
N TRP A 358 16.73 17.47 -7.57
CA TRP A 358 18.16 17.19 -7.39
C TRP A 358 19.02 18.44 -7.60
N GLU A 359 19.96 18.70 -6.70
CA GLU A 359 20.89 19.82 -6.82
C GLU A 359 22.14 19.38 -7.59
N ASP A 360 22.26 19.79 -8.86
CA ASP A 360 23.41 19.45 -9.71
C ASP A 360 24.73 20.12 -9.28
N ASP A 361 24.65 21.26 -8.57
CA ASP A 361 25.80 22.10 -8.18
C ASP A 361 25.99 22.14 -6.64
N GLY A 362 25.54 21.10 -5.91
CA GLY A 362 25.73 20.99 -4.47
C GLY A 362 25.12 19.76 -3.82
N ALA A 363 25.21 19.70 -2.49
CA ALA A 363 24.71 18.55 -1.74
C ALA A 363 23.16 18.53 -1.68
N THR A 364 22.59 17.48 -2.25
CA THR A 364 21.18 17.11 -2.17
C THR A 364 20.90 16.39 -0.86
N HIS A 365 19.83 16.78 -0.15
CA HIS A 365 19.36 16.07 1.03
C HIS A 365 18.51 14.87 0.62
N LEU A 366 19.06 13.67 0.74
CA LEU A 366 18.40 12.39 0.49
C LEU A 366 17.97 11.79 1.83
N VAL A 367 16.67 11.57 1.98
CA VAL A 367 16.10 10.96 3.18
C VAL A 367 15.42 9.66 2.77
N LEU A 368 15.62 8.59 3.53
CA LEU A 368 15.07 7.26 3.24
C LEU A 368 14.13 6.84 4.37
N GLU A 369 12.91 6.46 4.01
CA GLU A 369 11.89 6.02 4.96
C GLU A 369 11.42 4.60 4.64
N GLY A 370 11.40 3.73 5.65
CA GLY A 370 10.97 2.34 5.50
C GLY A 370 9.51 2.13 5.92
N GLY A 371 8.85 1.17 5.29
CA GLY A 371 7.51 0.72 5.66
C GLY A 371 7.44 0.16 7.08
N SER A 372 6.23 0.09 7.65
CA SER A 372 6.01 -0.52 8.99
C SER A 372 6.13 -2.07 8.99
N GLY A 373 6.67 -2.64 7.92
CA GLY A 373 6.53 -4.04 7.51
C GLY A 373 7.75 -4.93 7.78
N GLY A 374 8.80 -4.47 8.45
CA GLY A 374 9.98 -5.27 8.67
C GLY A 374 11.23 -4.43 8.88
N VAL A 375 12.39 -5.02 8.58
CA VAL A 375 13.62 -4.29 8.35
C VAL A 375 13.83 -4.31 6.84
N SER A 376 13.86 -3.14 6.22
CA SER A 376 14.10 -2.95 4.80
C SER A 376 15.57 -2.63 4.56
N GLU A 377 16.19 -3.18 3.53
CA GLU A 377 17.58 -2.90 3.14
C GLU A 377 17.61 -1.92 1.97
N TYR A 378 18.61 -1.04 1.94
CA TYR A 378 18.87 -0.17 0.80
C TYR A 378 20.37 -0.04 0.52
N GLU A 379 20.70 0.13 -0.75
CA GLU A 379 22.03 0.40 -1.28
C GLU A 379 21.93 1.42 -2.43
N PHE A 380 22.76 2.46 -2.39
CA PHE A 380 22.92 3.44 -3.46
C PHE A 380 24.40 3.53 -3.83
N VAL A 381 24.71 3.32 -5.09
CA VAL A 381 26.07 3.50 -5.65
C VAL A 381 26.07 4.74 -6.51
N GLY A 382 27.11 5.57 -6.37
CA GLY A 382 27.19 6.81 -7.12
C GLY A 382 28.61 7.35 -7.24
N ARG A 383 28.71 8.49 -7.92
CA ARG A 383 29.96 9.22 -8.13
C ARG A 383 29.85 10.63 -7.58
N GLY A 384 30.89 11.04 -6.84
CA GLY A 384 30.95 12.32 -6.15
C GLY A 384 31.25 12.13 -4.67
N ASP A 385 30.49 12.81 -3.81
CA ASP A 385 30.63 12.74 -2.36
C ASP A 385 29.27 12.46 -1.69
N ALA A 386 29.28 11.69 -0.60
CA ALA A 386 28.06 11.36 0.14
C ALA A 386 28.32 11.28 1.66
N GLU A 387 27.69 12.12 2.47
CA GLU A 387 27.85 12.11 3.93
C GLU A 387 26.58 11.68 4.65
N PRO A 388 26.65 10.89 5.73
CA PRO A 388 25.49 10.61 6.56
C PRO A 388 25.00 11.88 7.27
N GLY A 389 23.69 12.06 7.33
CA GLY A 389 23.03 13.13 8.07
C GLY A 389 22.82 12.80 9.54
N ASP A 390 21.94 13.56 10.19
CA ASP A 390 21.71 13.47 11.64
C ASP A 390 20.81 12.28 12.03
N ASP A 391 20.00 11.77 11.10
CA ASP A 391 19.08 10.66 11.30
C ASP A 391 19.73 9.30 10.97
N ALA A 392 20.81 9.27 10.18
CA ALA A 392 21.57 8.04 9.90
C ALA A 392 22.21 7.41 11.15
N ASN A 393 21.96 6.12 11.38
CA ASN A 393 22.53 5.32 12.45
C ASN A 393 23.98 4.89 12.13
N THR A 394 24.94 5.78 12.31
CA THR A 394 26.36 5.49 12.03
C THR A 394 27.13 4.79 13.15
N ASN A 395 26.44 4.23 14.16
CA ASN A 395 27.09 3.65 15.33
C ASN A 395 27.91 2.39 14.97
N SER A 396 29.23 2.43 15.11
CA SER A 396 30.11 1.31 14.75
C SER A 396 29.86 0.00 15.51
N ASP A 397 29.22 0.06 16.68
CA ASP A 397 28.86 -1.11 17.48
C ASP A 397 27.50 -1.72 17.08
N ASP A 398 26.74 -1.06 16.19
CA ASP A 398 25.47 -1.54 15.66
C ASP A 398 25.71 -2.39 14.39
N PRO A 399 25.21 -3.64 14.34
CA PRO A 399 25.28 -4.47 13.12
C PRO A 399 24.36 -3.98 11.99
N TYR A 400 23.39 -3.11 12.27
CA TYR A 400 22.48 -2.49 11.29
C TYR A 400 22.80 -1.00 11.11
N ARG A 401 24.08 -0.64 11.23
CA ARG A 401 24.49 0.74 11.03
C ARG A 401 24.44 1.10 9.56
N ASP A 402 24.17 2.36 9.30
CA ASP A 402 24.31 2.91 7.97
C ASP A 402 25.77 3.25 7.71
N THR A 403 26.20 2.95 6.50
CA THR A 403 27.57 3.19 6.06
C THR A 403 27.59 3.97 4.77
N VAL A 404 28.48 4.96 4.72
CA VAL A 404 28.94 5.50 3.46
C VAL A 404 30.40 5.15 3.26
N THR A 405 30.66 4.27 2.28
CA THR A 405 32.00 3.90 1.85
C THR A 405 32.39 4.73 0.63
N ARG A 406 33.67 5.10 0.52
CA ARG A 406 34.18 5.86 -0.63
C ARG A 406 35.46 5.23 -1.15
N ASP A 407 35.59 5.11 -2.46
CA ASP A 407 36.83 4.76 -3.14
C ASP A 407 37.06 5.67 -4.35
N GLY A 408 38.04 6.57 -4.25
CA GLY A 408 38.25 7.61 -5.25
C GLY A 408 37.06 8.55 -5.33
N ASP A 409 36.44 8.61 -6.51
CA ASP A 409 35.25 9.42 -6.80
C ASP A 409 33.96 8.59 -6.71
N GLU A 410 34.03 7.30 -6.35
CA GLU A 410 32.86 6.44 -6.15
C GLU A 410 32.46 6.43 -4.66
N PHE A 411 31.16 6.43 -4.40
CA PHE A 411 30.59 6.21 -3.07
C PHE A 411 29.55 5.09 -3.11
N VAL A 412 29.39 4.42 -1.96
CA VAL A 412 28.34 3.44 -1.71
C VAL A 412 27.68 3.79 -0.38
N ILE A 413 26.37 3.99 -0.39
CA ILE A 413 25.52 4.17 0.78
C ILE A 413 24.78 2.86 1.02
N GLU A 414 24.91 2.26 2.20
CA GLU A 414 24.19 1.03 2.59
C GLU A 414 23.54 1.24 3.96
N GLY A 415 22.33 0.71 4.15
CA GLY A 415 21.64 0.81 5.44
C GLY A 415 20.38 -0.02 5.58
N TYR A 416 19.74 0.10 6.75
CA TYR A 416 18.58 -0.72 7.13
C TYR A 416 17.47 0.09 7.83
N LEU A 417 16.25 0.05 7.31
CA LEU A 417 15.10 0.77 7.84
C LEU A 417 14.15 -0.15 8.60
N GLY A 418 14.12 -0.03 9.93
CA GLY A 418 13.25 -0.80 10.83
C GLY A 418 12.01 -0.03 11.32
N GLY A 419 11.41 0.82 10.47
CA GLY A 419 10.41 1.81 10.86
C GLY A 419 11.00 3.11 11.44
N TYR A 420 12.26 3.38 11.11
CA TYR A 420 12.94 4.65 11.33
C TYR A 420 13.26 5.28 9.96
N ARG A 421 13.92 6.44 10.00
CA ARG A 421 14.32 7.22 8.85
C ARG A 421 15.82 7.42 8.91
N ASP A 422 16.48 7.30 7.78
CA ASP A 422 17.90 7.61 7.62
C ASP A 422 18.03 8.78 6.65
N ASP A 423 19.10 9.57 6.77
CA ASP A 423 19.35 10.66 5.83
C ASP A 423 20.82 10.79 5.45
N PHE A 424 21.05 11.32 4.26
CA PHE A 424 22.34 11.51 3.63
C PHE A 424 22.37 12.83 2.85
N TYR A 425 23.55 13.41 2.72
CA TYR A 425 23.82 14.55 1.85
C TYR A 425 24.69 14.08 0.70
N VAL A 426 24.13 14.08 -0.52
CA VAL A 426 24.78 13.56 -1.73
C VAL A 426 25.11 14.70 -2.68
N ASP A 427 26.38 14.85 -3.04
CA ASP A 427 26.89 15.82 -4.01
C ASP A 427 27.50 15.03 -5.18
N GLY A 428 26.74 14.90 -6.27
CA GLY A 428 27.14 14.13 -7.45
C GLY A 428 25.99 13.35 -8.07
N ARG A 429 26.34 12.22 -8.72
CA ARG A 429 25.40 11.37 -9.47
C ARG A 429 25.16 10.04 -8.75
N ILE A 430 23.93 9.54 -8.80
CA ILE A 430 23.60 8.16 -8.44
C ILE A 430 23.69 7.29 -9.70
N ASP A 431 24.50 6.24 -9.66
CA ASP A 431 24.71 5.32 -10.79
C ASP A 431 23.80 4.08 -10.71
N SER A 432 23.48 3.58 -9.50
CA SER A 432 22.54 2.48 -9.30
C SER A 432 21.87 2.52 -7.93
N VAL A 433 20.66 1.95 -7.84
CA VAL A 433 19.89 1.85 -6.61
C VAL A 433 19.37 0.42 -6.42
N SER A 434 19.54 -0.13 -5.22
CA SER A 434 18.93 -1.38 -4.78
C SER A 434 18.26 -1.15 -3.44
N ALA A 435 16.94 -1.05 -3.43
CA ALA A 435 16.18 -0.86 -2.20
C ALA A 435 15.00 -1.84 -2.13
N ASP A 436 14.67 -2.31 -0.93
CA ASP A 436 13.47 -3.09 -0.71
C ASP A 436 12.22 -2.28 -1.12
N SER A 437 11.19 -2.98 -1.60
CA SER A 437 9.96 -2.37 -2.15
C SER A 437 9.17 -1.46 -1.19
N ASP A 438 9.54 -1.43 0.09
CA ASP A 438 8.92 -0.58 1.10
C ASP A 438 9.81 0.59 1.55
N VAL A 439 10.92 0.86 0.86
CA VAL A 439 11.75 2.06 1.01
C VAL A 439 11.22 3.19 0.13
N THR A 440 11.15 4.41 0.66
CA THR A 440 10.80 5.63 -0.08
C THR A 440 11.95 6.63 0.01
N ALA A 441 12.31 7.24 -1.11
CA ALA A 441 13.33 8.30 -1.16
C ALA A 441 12.65 9.67 -1.13
N ILE A 442 13.10 10.55 -0.24
CA ILE A 442 12.68 11.96 -0.18
C ILE A 442 13.89 12.81 -0.53
N VAL A 443 13.84 13.47 -1.67
CA VAL A 443 14.92 14.30 -2.23
C VAL A 443 14.54 15.77 -2.07
N ASN A 444 15.27 16.49 -1.21
CA ASN A 444 15.01 17.90 -0.87
C ASN A 444 13.55 18.20 -0.45
N GLY A 445 12.86 17.20 0.10
CA GLY A 445 11.47 17.29 0.56
C GLY A 445 10.41 16.75 -0.40
N TYR A 446 10.81 16.21 -1.56
CA TYR A 446 9.91 15.61 -2.54
C TYR A 446 10.08 14.08 -2.58
N GLU A 447 8.97 13.34 -2.56
CA GLU A 447 8.97 11.87 -2.54
C GLU A 447 9.11 11.27 -3.95
N PHE A 448 10.05 10.34 -4.09
CA PHE A 448 10.37 9.58 -5.29
C PHE A 448 10.50 8.09 -4.97
N ASP A 449 10.29 7.24 -5.97
CA ASP A 449 10.72 5.85 -5.88
C ASP A 449 12.26 5.84 -5.83
N PRO A 450 12.91 5.09 -4.92
CA PRO A 450 14.36 4.94 -4.94
C PRO A 450 14.92 4.60 -6.33
N ALA A 451 14.21 3.81 -7.14
CA ALA A 451 14.63 3.47 -8.50
C ALA A 451 14.69 4.69 -9.43
N ASP A 452 13.88 5.73 -9.20
CA ASP A 452 13.88 6.96 -10.01
C ASP A 452 15.15 7.80 -9.79
N LEU A 453 15.91 7.54 -8.72
CA LEU A 453 17.19 8.20 -8.48
C LEU A 453 18.31 7.61 -9.33
N GLU A 454 18.12 6.43 -9.95
CA GLU A 454 19.14 5.83 -10.81
C GLU A 454 19.44 6.72 -12.02
N GLY A 455 20.70 7.13 -12.13
CA GLY A 455 21.18 7.99 -13.21
C GLY A 455 21.00 9.48 -12.97
N VAL A 456 20.39 9.90 -11.85
CA VAL A 456 20.12 11.31 -11.49
C VAL A 456 21.39 12.01 -10.98
N GLY A 457 21.49 13.30 -11.30
CA GLY A 457 22.62 14.14 -10.95
C GLY A 457 23.72 14.10 -12.01
N SER A 458 24.59 15.09 -11.96
CA SER A 458 25.75 15.15 -12.83
C SER A 458 27.04 15.08 -12.02
N TRP A 459 28.07 14.44 -12.60
CA TRP A 459 29.41 14.42 -12.03
C TRP A 459 30.40 14.75 -13.13
N ASP A 460 31.02 15.93 -13.07
CA ASP A 460 31.96 16.42 -14.08
C ASP A 460 33.42 15.98 -13.83
N GLY A 461 33.62 15.05 -12.89
CA GLY A 461 34.90 14.45 -12.53
C GLY A 461 35.45 13.50 -13.59
N GLY A 462 35.79 14.06 -14.74
CA GLY A 462 36.82 13.65 -15.71
C GLY A 462 36.92 12.17 -16.10
N GLU A 463 36.35 11.81 -17.26
CA GLU A 463 37.09 11.61 -18.53
C GLU A 463 36.11 11.25 -19.67
N ASP A 464 35.99 12.18 -20.63
CA ASP A 464 35.65 12.01 -22.06
C ASP A 464 34.54 11.00 -22.47
N GLU A 465 33.28 11.48 -22.51
CA GLU A 465 32.33 10.95 -23.50
C GLU A 465 32.73 11.42 -24.91
N PRO A 466 32.86 10.52 -25.90
CA PRO A 466 32.83 10.95 -27.28
C PRO A 466 31.37 11.05 -27.74
N GLU A 467 30.89 12.27 -27.89
CA GLU A 467 29.89 12.56 -28.91
C GLU A 467 30.46 12.14 -30.28
N ASP A 468 29.73 11.32 -31.05
CA ASP A 468 29.61 11.50 -32.50
C ASP A 468 28.59 10.52 -33.12
N ASP A 469 27.58 11.15 -33.72
CA ASP A 469 27.02 10.91 -35.06
C ASP A 469 26.10 9.70 -35.37
N GLU A 470 24.87 10.09 -35.69
CA GLU A 470 23.98 9.45 -36.67
C GLU A 470 24.74 9.00 -37.93
N ASP A 471 24.76 7.69 -38.24
CA ASP A 471 24.25 7.13 -39.50
C ASP A 471 24.60 5.64 -39.73
N GLN A 472 23.61 4.93 -40.27
CA GLN A 472 23.72 3.80 -41.20
C GLN A 472 24.11 2.40 -40.66
N ASN A 473 23.07 1.64 -40.31
CA ASN A 473 22.67 0.36 -40.93
C ASN A 473 23.78 -0.50 -41.56
N GLU A 474 24.08 -1.65 -40.96
CA GLU A 474 24.24 -2.93 -41.69
C GLU A 474 24.15 -4.12 -40.71
N ASN A 475 23.35 -5.12 -41.10
CA ASN A 475 23.15 -6.37 -40.38
C ASN A 475 24.47 -7.10 -40.10
N GLU A 476 24.58 -7.74 -38.94
CA GLU A 476 25.29 -9.02 -38.82
C GLU A 476 24.68 -9.84 -37.68
N ASP A 477 24.00 -10.93 -38.05
CA ASP A 477 23.65 -12.05 -37.17
C ASP A 477 24.92 -12.66 -36.58
N GLY A 478 24.92 -12.93 -35.27
CA GLY A 478 26.01 -13.63 -34.60
C GLY A 478 25.53 -14.31 -33.32
N ASP A 479 24.97 -15.52 -33.46
CA ASP A 479 25.00 -16.54 -32.40
C ASP A 479 26.46 -16.74 -31.97
N ASP A 480 26.79 -16.62 -30.68
CA ASP A 480 27.99 -17.22 -30.11
C ASP A 480 27.64 -18.08 -28.90
N ASP A 481 27.45 -19.36 -29.22
CA ASP A 481 27.34 -20.52 -28.35
C ASP A 481 28.78 -20.89 -27.94
N SER A 482 29.26 -20.32 -26.84
CA SER A 482 30.58 -20.59 -26.26
C SER A 482 30.43 -21.53 -25.07
N SER A 483 30.32 -22.84 -25.36
CA SER A 483 30.54 -23.88 -24.36
C SER A 483 32.01 -23.87 -23.90
N GLY A 484 32.34 -23.00 -22.96
CA GLY A 484 33.49 -23.18 -22.09
C GLY A 484 33.23 -24.41 -21.23
N ASP A 485 34.22 -25.28 -21.03
CA ASP A 485 34.06 -26.35 -20.04
C ASP A 485 33.78 -25.66 -18.69
N LEU A 486 32.61 -25.90 -18.10
CA LEU A 486 32.20 -25.43 -16.76
C LEU A 486 32.35 -26.59 -15.76
N PRO A 487 33.59 -26.88 -15.29
CA PRO A 487 33.92 -28.10 -14.57
C PRO A 487 33.41 -28.09 -13.12
N HIS A 488 32.83 -27.01 -12.62
CA HIS A 488 32.40 -26.92 -11.23
C HIS A 488 30.87 -26.91 -11.17
N VAL A 489 30.31 -27.53 -10.15
CA VAL A 489 28.87 -27.55 -9.91
C VAL A 489 28.58 -27.04 -8.51
N LEU A 490 27.69 -26.05 -8.42
CA LEU A 490 27.14 -25.56 -7.17
C LEU A 490 25.64 -25.86 -7.14
N LEU A 491 25.20 -26.64 -6.16
CA LEU A 491 23.80 -27.05 -5.98
C LEU A 491 23.27 -26.51 -4.65
N PHE A 492 22.13 -25.86 -4.70
CA PHE A 492 21.33 -25.44 -3.55
C PHE A 492 20.13 -26.39 -3.41
N ASP A 493 20.07 -27.14 -2.31
CA ASP A 493 19.00 -28.11 -2.03
C ASP A 493 18.14 -27.66 -0.84
N GLY A 494 16.97 -27.09 -1.13
CA GLY A 494 16.01 -26.70 -0.12
C GLY A 494 14.95 -27.78 0.19
N THR A 495 15.00 -28.95 -0.45
CA THR A 495 13.93 -29.97 -0.32
C THR A 495 13.70 -30.47 1.11
N GLU A 496 14.71 -30.39 1.97
CA GLU A 496 14.63 -30.72 3.40
C GLU A 496 14.71 -29.48 4.31
N ALA A 497 14.75 -28.25 3.75
CA ALA A 497 14.82 -27.00 4.50
C ALA A 497 13.49 -26.69 5.21
N SER A 498 13.58 -26.03 6.36
CA SER A 498 12.42 -25.72 7.21
C SER A 498 11.59 -24.52 6.71
N GLY A 499 12.13 -23.78 5.73
CA GLY A 499 11.56 -22.59 5.11
C GLY A 499 12.41 -22.17 3.89
N PRO A 500 12.01 -21.09 3.19
CA PRO A 500 12.78 -20.58 2.05
C PRO A 500 14.18 -20.17 2.47
N THR A 501 15.14 -20.38 1.58
CA THR A 501 16.54 -20.00 1.72
C THR A 501 16.95 -19.19 0.51
N THR A 502 17.39 -17.96 0.72
CA THR A 502 17.96 -17.14 -0.34
C THR A 502 19.46 -17.36 -0.42
N TYR A 503 20.00 -17.28 -1.63
CA TYR A 503 21.43 -17.34 -1.88
C TYR A 503 21.85 -16.27 -2.88
N SER A 504 23.09 -15.83 -2.73
CA SER A 504 23.80 -15.02 -3.71
C SER A 504 25.23 -15.56 -3.80
N PHE A 505 25.76 -15.68 -5.00
CA PHE A 505 27.19 -15.95 -5.16
C PHE A 505 27.73 -15.27 -6.41
N THR A 506 29.02 -14.90 -6.34
CA THR A 506 29.74 -14.30 -7.46
C THR A 506 30.90 -15.21 -7.84
N ILE A 507 31.12 -15.41 -9.13
CA ILE A 507 32.29 -16.11 -9.66
C ILE A 507 33.17 -15.18 -10.48
N ASP A 508 34.45 -15.54 -10.64
CA ASP A 508 35.39 -14.79 -11.49
C ASP A 508 35.61 -15.41 -12.88
N GLY A 509 34.71 -16.31 -13.29
CA GLY A 509 34.68 -16.99 -14.59
C GLY A 509 33.32 -16.87 -15.29
N THR A 510 32.81 -17.98 -15.82
CA THR A 510 31.46 -18.09 -16.43
C THR A 510 30.54 -18.94 -15.55
N VAL A 511 29.24 -18.66 -15.52
CA VAL A 511 28.22 -19.45 -14.80
C VAL A 511 26.97 -19.64 -15.64
N GLU A 512 26.42 -20.85 -15.62
CA GLU A 512 25.20 -21.21 -16.32
C GLU A 512 24.30 -22.11 -15.44
N PRO A 513 22.96 -22.01 -15.56
CA PRO A 513 22.05 -22.94 -14.89
C PRO A 513 22.25 -24.40 -15.37
N ALA A 514 22.04 -25.35 -14.47
CA ALA A 514 22.24 -26.78 -14.76
C ALA A 514 21.11 -27.66 -14.21
N GLU A 515 20.73 -28.70 -14.94
CA GLU A 515 19.79 -29.74 -14.48
C GLU A 515 20.48 -30.82 -13.59
N TYR A 516 21.40 -30.42 -12.71
CA TYR A 516 22.17 -31.36 -11.88
C TYR A 516 21.33 -31.91 -10.70
N MET A 517 21.38 -33.23 -10.48
CA MET A 517 20.64 -33.94 -9.41
C MET A 517 19.13 -33.62 -9.34
N GLY A 518 18.52 -33.32 -10.48
CA GLY A 518 17.08 -33.04 -10.59
C GLY A 518 16.70 -31.61 -10.19
N ALA A 519 17.66 -30.68 -10.20
CA ALA A 519 17.38 -29.24 -10.19
C ALA A 519 16.58 -28.82 -11.42
N THR A 520 15.69 -27.85 -11.24
CA THR A 520 14.90 -27.26 -12.32
C THR A 520 15.54 -25.95 -12.74
N ILE A 521 15.72 -25.73 -14.04
CA ILE A 521 16.09 -24.42 -14.57
C ILE A 521 14.80 -23.61 -14.64
N ASP A 522 14.70 -22.54 -13.85
CA ASP A 522 13.58 -21.59 -13.86
C ASP A 522 14.03 -20.27 -14.51
N ASP A 523 13.12 -19.66 -15.27
CA ASP A 523 13.35 -18.45 -16.07
C ASP A 523 13.43 -17.19 -15.18
N GLU A 524 13.03 -17.29 -13.91
CA GLU A 524 13.15 -16.25 -12.86
C GLU A 524 14.55 -16.22 -12.19
N THR A 525 15.49 -17.06 -12.66
CA THR A 525 16.87 -17.07 -12.16
C THR A 525 17.65 -15.87 -12.69
N GLU A 526 17.98 -14.94 -11.81
CA GLU A 526 18.70 -13.73 -12.15
C GLU A 526 20.22 -13.98 -12.14
N ILE A 527 20.81 -13.99 -13.34
CA ILE A 527 22.26 -13.97 -13.53
C ILE A 527 22.63 -12.61 -14.09
N GLU A 528 23.23 -11.77 -13.24
CA GLU A 528 23.76 -10.46 -13.62
C GLU A 528 25.27 -10.57 -13.77
N GLY A 529 25.74 -10.75 -15.01
CA GLY A 529 27.15 -10.94 -15.31
C GLY A 529 27.68 -12.25 -14.74
N THR A 530 28.46 -12.17 -13.65
CA THR A 530 29.02 -13.33 -12.94
C THR A 530 28.43 -13.55 -11.54
N THR A 531 27.41 -12.77 -11.19
CA THR A 531 26.68 -12.89 -9.92
C THR A 531 25.35 -13.59 -10.16
N VAL A 532 25.04 -14.55 -9.30
CA VAL A 532 23.79 -15.31 -9.33
C VAL A 532 23.07 -15.08 -8.02
N ARG A 533 21.80 -14.67 -8.11
CA ARG A 533 20.91 -14.52 -6.95
C ARG A 533 19.71 -15.43 -7.12
N GLY A 534 19.28 -16.07 -6.04
CA GLY A 534 18.15 -16.98 -6.11
C GLY A 534 17.58 -17.39 -4.76
N ILE A 535 16.51 -18.16 -4.83
CA ILE A 535 15.78 -18.65 -3.66
C ILE A 535 15.39 -20.11 -3.86
N VAL A 536 15.67 -20.95 -2.87
CA VAL A 536 15.16 -22.32 -2.79
C VAL A 536 14.26 -22.47 -1.58
N ALA A 537 13.03 -22.94 -1.78
CA ALA A 537 12.24 -23.53 -0.70
C ALA A 537 12.24 -25.05 -0.86
N ASN A 538 11.13 -25.72 -1.19
CA ASN A 538 11.10 -27.18 -1.28
C ASN A 538 11.60 -27.75 -2.64
N TRP A 539 12.48 -27.03 -3.35
CA TRP A 539 13.06 -27.41 -4.65
C TRP A 539 14.59 -27.23 -4.65
N ARG A 540 15.21 -27.38 -5.82
CA ARG A 540 16.66 -27.35 -6.02
C ARG A 540 17.04 -26.50 -7.21
N ASP A 541 18.11 -25.75 -7.05
CA ASP A 541 18.75 -24.97 -8.10
C ASP A 541 20.20 -25.42 -8.23
N ALA A 542 20.70 -25.55 -9.45
CA ALA A 542 22.09 -25.91 -9.68
C ALA A 542 22.70 -25.07 -10.79
N TYR A 543 24.00 -24.83 -10.65
CA TYR A 543 24.78 -24.01 -11.55
C TYR A 543 26.07 -24.74 -11.90
N ARG A 544 26.40 -24.75 -13.19
CA ARG A 544 27.74 -25.09 -13.65
C ARG A 544 28.54 -23.80 -13.79
N PHE A 545 29.79 -23.82 -13.36
CA PHE A 545 30.67 -22.65 -13.47
C PHE A 545 32.12 -23.03 -13.71
N ASP A 546 32.90 -22.05 -14.15
CA ASP A 546 34.36 -22.03 -14.13
C ASP A 546 34.87 -20.88 -13.24
N GLY A 547 36.14 -20.93 -12.84
CA GLY A 547 36.73 -19.95 -11.93
C GLY A 547 36.49 -20.24 -10.44
N ASP A 548 36.79 -19.26 -9.61
CA ASP A 548 36.64 -19.28 -8.16
C ASP A 548 35.36 -18.53 -7.73
N ILE A 549 34.71 -19.00 -6.67
CA ILE A 549 33.64 -18.25 -6.00
C ILE A 549 34.31 -17.13 -5.17
N THR A 550 34.07 -15.89 -5.57
CA THR A 550 34.68 -14.70 -4.95
C THR A 550 33.80 -14.09 -3.86
N ASP A 551 32.48 -14.30 -3.94
CA ASP A 551 31.53 -13.95 -2.90
C ASP A 551 30.43 -15.00 -2.76
N PHE A 552 29.95 -15.22 -1.54
CA PHE A 552 28.93 -16.22 -1.25
C PHE A 552 28.11 -15.86 -0.01
N ARG A 553 26.79 -15.78 -0.17
CA ARG A 553 25.81 -15.54 0.89
C ARG A 553 24.70 -16.59 0.80
N LEU A 554 24.32 -17.12 1.97
CA LEU A 554 23.19 -18.04 2.12
C LEU A 554 22.41 -17.62 3.38
N VAL A 555 21.11 -17.39 3.25
CA VAL A 555 20.23 -16.99 4.36
C VAL A 555 19.04 -17.95 4.41
N GLY A 556 19.13 -18.92 5.32
CA GLY A 556 18.16 -19.99 5.51
C GLY A 556 18.84 -21.32 5.82
N ASP A 557 18.13 -22.42 5.60
CA ASP A 557 18.51 -23.78 6.04
C ASP A 557 18.79 -24.75 4.87
N ALA A 558 18.84 -24.28 3.62
CA ALA A 558 19.13 -25.15 2.48
C ALA A 558 20.55 -25.75 2.54
N GLU A 559 20.69 -26.99 2.07
CA GLU A 559 21.99 -27.65 1.97
C GLU A 559 22.70 -27.23 0.68
N VAL A 560 23.98 -26.87 0.78
CA VAL A 560 24.78 -26.43 -0.37
C VAL A 560 25.85 -27.46 -0.67
N HIS A 561 25.87 -27.94 -1.92
CA HIS A 561 26.85 -28.90 -2.40
C HIS A 561 27.71 -28.26 -3.49
N LEU A 562 29.02 -28.28 -3.28
CA LEU A 562 30.01 -27.81 -4.24
C LEU A 562 30.90 -28.97 -4.68
N GLU A 563 30.93 -29.23 -5.98
CA GLU A 563 31.78 -30.24 -6.60
C GLU A 563 32.71 -29.58 -7.63
N TYR A 564 34.01 -29.83 -7.51
CA TYR A 564 35.03 -29.35 -8.45
C TYR A 564 35.42 -30.47 -9.43
N ASP A 565 35.80 -30.10 -10.65
CA ASP A 565 36.23 -31.00 -11.73
C ASP A 565 35.25 -32.14 -12.06
N VAL A 566 33.97 -31.80 -12.21
CA VAL A 566 32.88 -32.71 -12.59
C VAL A 566 32.88 -32.91 -14.11
N ASP A 567 33.29 -34.10 -14.56
CA ASP A 567 33.15 -34.54 -15.95
C ASP A 567 31.65 -34.57 -16.35
N ASP A 568 31.33 -34.19 -17.60
CA ASP A 568 29.98 -34.29 -18.18
C ASP A 568 29.42 -35.72 -18.30
#